data_AF-A0AAW1ARW0-F1
#
_entry.id   AF-A0AAW1ARW0-F1
#
_cell.length_a   1.000
_cell.length_b   1.000
_cell.length_c   1.000
_cell.angle_alpha   90.00
_cell.angle_beta   90.00
_cell.angle_gamma   90.00
#
_symmetry.space_group_name_H-M   'P 1'
#
loop_
_entity.id
_entity.type
_entity.pdbx_description
1 polymer ?
#
loop_
_entity_poly.entity_id
_entity_poly.type
_entity_poly.pdbx_seq_one_letter_code
_entity_poly.pdbx_strand_id
1 'polypeptide(L)'
;MRAETYKHTVEALPITGLGILLGEQDRNRLKLFRKSQNVSPADMYRWKLSSHEPCSSTCTTGVMSTYAMCIRYDGTEVEEPFCDAATRPEPIHEFCAGRECQPRWETSSWSECSRTCGEGHQFRIVRCWKMLSPGLDSSVYSNLCESADITRPEEQKVCKNPTCGPQWEMSEWSECTAKCGERSMVSRDIRCSEEERLCDTRTKPVTDKNCTGPPCDRQWTVSDWGPCSGGCGPGRMIRQVYCKSSDGRVVPESQCNPEAKPLAIHPCGEKSCPAGWLAQDWERCNATCGRGVKKRTVLCLEIVSGKIKTRPPTACDTTKKEAEEATCFERPCFKWYTTPWSECTKTCGIGLRMRDVKCYQGEDLVRGCDPLLKPVAKQTCDLHPCPTEPPDDSCQDQVGTNCALAIKVNLCGHWYYSKACCRSCRVPRS
;
A
#
# COMPACT_ATOMS: atom_id res chain seq x y z
N MET A 1 -1.06 -17.04 66.20
CA MET A 1 0.13 -17.58 66.91
C MET A 1 1.27 -16.60 66.68
N ARG A 2 1.68 -15.88 67.75
CA ARG A 2 3.06 -15.80 68.31
C ARG A 2 4.12 -15.32 67.30
N ALA A 3 4.72 -14.12 67.50
CA ALA A 3 5.92 -13.85 68.33
C ALA A 3 7.17 -14.54 67.72
N GLU A 4 8.38 -13.99 67.61
CA GLU A 4 9.07 -12.84 68.18
C GLU A 4 10.45 -12.74 67.46
N THR A 5 11.05 -11.54 67.51
CA THR A 5 12.49 -11.19 67.56
C THR A 5 13.60 -12.25 67.33
N TYR A 6 14.69 -11.84 66.65
CA TYR A 6 16.06 -12.13 67.10
C TYR A 6 17.04 -10.98 66.84
N LYS A 7 17.85 -10.71 67.87
CA LYS A 7 18.91 -9.70 68.03
C LYS A 7 20.21 -10.15 67.36
N HIS A 8 21.12 -9.21 67.09
CA HIS A 8 22.55 -9.41 67.39
C HIS A 8 23.20 -8.11 67.89
N THR A 9 24.02 -8.27 68.92
CA THR A 9 24.72 -7.25 69.72
C THR A 9 26.22 -7.23 69.42
N VAL A 10 26.77 -6.02 69.37
CA VAL A 10 28.01 -5.49 69.99
C VAL A 10 29.32 -6.28 69.87
N GLU A 11 30.39 -5.59 69.45
CA GLU A 11 31.71 -5.63 70.11
C GLU A 11 32.51 -4.34 69.85
N ALA A 12 33.33 -3.94 70.83
CA ALA A 12 34.01 -2.65 70.92
C ALA A 12 35.49 -2.77 71.33
N LEU A 13 36.28 -1.76 70.89
CA LEU A 13 37.52 -1.19 71.48
C LEU A 13 38.87 -1.93 71.30
N PRO A 14 40.06 -1.32 71.58
CA PRO A 14 40.44 0.08 71.97
C PRO A 14 41.64 0.68 71.12
N ILE A 15 42.30 1.85 71.32
CA ILE A 15 43.23 2.28 72.41
C ILE A 15 43.74 3.75 72.19
N THR A 16 43.85 4.54 73.30
CA THR A 16 44.70 5.75 73.65
C THR A 16 44.54 7.08 72.88
N GLY A 17 44.51 8.30 73.45
CA GLY A 17 45.00 8.95 74.70
C GLY A 17 46.02 10.06 74.32
N LEU A 18 45.86 11.39 74.56
CA LEU A 18 46.07 12.13 75.83
C LEU A 18 45.93 13.68 75.66
N GLY A 19 45.41 14.37 76.71
CA GLY A 19 45.69 15.75 77.20
C GLY A 19 45.23 16.97 76.35
N ILE A 20 44.82 18.15 76.86
CA ILE A 20 45.14 18.89 78.10
C ILE A 20 43.96 19.86 78.48
N LEU A 21 43.92 20.25 79.76
CA LEU A 21 42.96 21.04 80.52
C LEU A 21 42.98 22.59 80.31
N LEU A 22 41.79 23.20 80.47
CA LEU A 22 41.41 24.48 81.13
C LEU A 22 41.95 25.87 80.65
N GLY A 23 41.01 26.82 80.50
CA GLY A 23 41.01 28.05 81.31
C GLY A 23 41.35 29.42 80.67
N GLU A 24 40.31 30.24 80.52
CA GLU A 24 40.24 31.72 80.65
C GLU A 24 41.23 32.63 79.89
N GLN A 25 40.78 33.16 78.74
CA GLN A 25 41.16 34.52 78.30
C GLN A 25 40.02 35.22 77.55
N ASP A 26 38.85 35.22 78.18
CA ASP A 26 37.56 35.62 77.61
C ASP A 26 37.16 37.07 77.98
N ARG A 27 38.10 38.03 77.87
CA ARG A 27 37.79 39.44 78.23
C ARG A 27 38.25 40.54 77.28
N ASN A 28 39.03 40.22 76.24
CA ASN A 28 39.47 41.23 75.26
C ASN A 28 38.90 41.08 73.84
N ARG A 29 38.06 40.06 73.57
CA ARG A 29 37.29 39.95 72.31
C ARG A 29 35.96 40.70 72.31
N LEU A 30 35.54 41.24 73.46
CA LEU A 30 34.31 42.02 73.65
C LEU A 30 34.42 43.50 73.22
N LYS A 31 35.56 43.94 72.67
CA LYS A 31 35.74 45.33 72.19
C LYS A 31 36.04 45.49 70.70
N LEU A 32 35.99 44.41 69.90
CA LEU A 32 36.08 44.50 68.44
C LEU A 32 34.90 43.91 67.66
N PHE A 33 33.82 43.51 68.34
CA PHE A 33 32.53 43.16 67.70
C PHE A 33 31.48 44.27 67.81
N ARG A 34 31.91 45.50 68.12
CA ARG A 34 31.06 46.68 68.19
C ARG A 34 31.36 47.66 67.04
N LYS A 35 31.49 47.14 65.82
CA LYS A 35 31.58 47.94 64.59
C LYS A 35 31.34 47.13 63.30
N SER A 36 30.16 46.51 63.17
CA SER A 36 29.51 46.26 61.86
C SER A 36 28.07 45.71 61.95
N GLN A 37 27.37 45.88 63.08
CA GLN A 37 25.93 45.63 63.12
C GLN A 37 25.19 46.92 62.76
N ASN A 38 24.99 47.09 61.45
CA ASN A 38 23.84 47.76 60.85
C ASN A 38 23.84 47.40 59.36
N VAL A 39 23.72 46.10 59.09
CA VAL A 39 23.27 45.59 57.79
C VAL A 39 21.80 45.31 58.00
N SER A 40 20.93 46.02 57.26
CA SER A 40 19.48 45.81 57.32
C SER A 40 19.17 44.32 57.06
N PRO A 41 18.11 43.73 57.65
CA PRO A 41 17.65 42.40 57.24
C PRO A 41 17.44 42.27 55.73
N ALA A 42 17.11 43.39 55.06
CA ALA A 42 16.96 43.50 53.61
C ALA A 42 18.29 43.45 52.82
N ASP A 43 19.44 43.72 53.47
CA ASP A 43 20.77 43.66 52.86
C ASP A 43 21.46 42.29 53.09
N MET A 44 20.86 41.43 53.92
CA MET A 44 21.43 40.13 54.30
C MET A 44 21.13 39.01 53.29
N TYR A 45 19.99 39.11 52.60
CA TYR A 45 19.50 38.12 51.63
C TYR A 45 19.03 38.83 50.36
N ARG A 46 19.33 38.27 49.19
CA ARG A 46 18.90 38.83 47.90
C ARG A 46 18.62 37.75 46.89
N TRP A 47 17.75 38.06 45.92
CA TRP A 47 17.54 37.22 44.75
C TRP A 47 18.72 37.30 43.79
N LYS A 48 19.12 36.16 43.25
CA LYS A 48 20.09 36.03 42.16
C LYS A 48 19.49 35.16 41.06
N LEU A 49 19.63 35.57 39.81
CA LEU A 49 19.30 34.71 38.67
C LEU A 49 20.36 33.62 38.51
N SER A 50 19.90 32.38 38.37
CA SER A 50 20.74 31.20 38.13
C SER A 50 21.21 31.09 36.68
N SER A 51 21.97 30.04 36.39
CA SER A 51 22.22 29.60 35.02
C SER A 51 20.93 29.18 34.34
N HIS A 52 20.89 29.29 33.01
CA HIS A 52 19.77 28.82 32.20
C HIS A 52 19.50 27.32 32.39
N GLU A 53 18.22 26.96 32.47
CA GLU A 53 17.77 25.57 32.35
C GLU A 53 18.11 24.99 30.97
N PRO A 54 18.22 23.65 30.85
CA PRO A 54 18.35 23.01 29.55
C PRO A 54 17.23 23.43 28.61
N CYS A 55 17.58 23.66 27.34
CA CYS A 55 16.64 24.04 26.29
C CYS A 55 15.45 23.06 26.24
N SER A 56 14.22 23.58 26.16
CA SER A 56 12.99 22.76 26.14
C SER A 56 12.89 21.82 24.94
N SER A 57 13.71 22.02 23.91
CA SER A 57 13.87 21.12 22.78
C SER A 57 15.33 20.83 22.49
N THR A 58 15.63 19.58 22.12
CA THR A 58 16.99 19.15 21.73
C THR A 58 17.28 19.39 20.24
N CYS A 59 16.25 19.74 19.47
CA CYS A 59 16.33 20.05 18.03
C CYS A 59 15.27 21.11 17.66
N THR A 60 15.50 21.90 16.61
CA THR A 60 14.75 23.14 16.29
C THR A 60 14.82 24.20 17.42
N THR A 61 14.00 25.25 17.35
CA THR A 61 14.02 26.37 18.30
C THR A 61 13.36 25.99 19.63
N GLY A 62 14.06 25.95 20.74
CA GLY A 62 13.45 25.77 22.06
C GLY A 62 13.36 27.09 22.84
N VAL A 63 12.91 26.98 24.08
CA VAL A 63 12.95 28.06 25.08
C VAL A 63 13.73 27.55 26.29
N MET A 64 14.65 28.37 26.79
CA MET A 64 15.30 28.16 28.08
C MET A 64 14.85 29.26 29.04
N SER A 65 14.76 28.91 30.32
CA SER A 65 14.34 29.83 31.37
C SER A 65 15.43 29.94 32.43
N THR A 66 15.60 31.13 33.00
CA THR A 66 16.40 31.31 34.22
C THR A 66 15.49 31.26 35.44
N TYR A 67 15.89 30.56 36.51
CA TYR A 67 15.17 30.61 37.78
C TYR A 67 15.88 31.52 38.80
N ALA A 68 15.12 32.16 39.70
CA ALA A 68 15.67 32.97 40.77
C ALA A 68 15.97 32.10 42.01
N MET A 69 17.21 32.18 42.52
CA MET A 69 17.65 31.54 43.76
C MET A 69 17.81 32.61 44.86
N CYS A 70 17.48 32.27 46.11
CA CYS A 70 17.72 33.15 47.25
C CYS A 70 19.14 32.93 47.78
N ILE A 71 19.95 33.99 47.87
CA ILE A 71 21.33 33.90 48.37
C ILE A 71 21.56 34.84 49.56
N ARG A 72 22.41 34.38 50.49
CA ARG A 72 22.91 35.19 51.60
C ARG A 72 24.09 36.06 51.15
N TYR A 73 24.41 37.11 51.92
CA TYR A 73 25.53 38.04 51.65
C TYR A 73 26.90 37.38 51.38
N ASP A 74 27.13 36.17 51.88
CA ASP A 74 28.35 35.38 51.66
C ASP A 74 28.30 34.49 50.41
N GLY A 75 27.21 34.55 49.62
CA GLY A 75 27.02 33.82 48.37
C GLY A 75 26.42 32.42 48.52
N THR A 76 26.10 32.00 49.75
CA THR A 76 25.46 30.69 50.01
C THR A 76 23.99 30.72 49.60
N GLU A 77 23.54 29.68 48.88
CA GLU A 77 22.13 29.47 48.57
C GLU A 77 21.36 29.10 49.84
N VAL A 78 20.22 29.76 50.05
CA VAL A 78 19.34 29.56 51.19
C VAL A 78 17.90 29.37 50.71
N GLU A 79 17.06 28.83 51.59
CA GLU A 79 15.62 28.62 51.31
C GLU A 79 14.91 29.93 50.91
N GLU A 80 13.95 29.84 49.99
CA GLU A 80 13.21 31.00 49.45
C GLU A 80 12.59 31.95 50.50
N PRO A 81 12.08 31.50 51.68
CA PRO A 81 11.46 32.39 52.67
C PRO A 81 12.40 33.44 53.29
N PHE A 82 13.71 33.29 53.13
CA PHE A 82 14.69 34.26 53.62
C PHE A 82 14.80 35.50 52.71
N CYS A 83 14.36 35.41 51.44
CA CYS A 83 14.30 36.54 50.52
C CYS A 83 12.88 37.09 50.43
N ASP A 84 12.74 38.40 50.23
CA ASP A 84 11.44 39.05 50.09
C ASP A 84 10.76 38.63 48.78
N ALA A 85 9.64 37.91 48.88
CA ALA A 85 8.83 37.47 47.75
C ALA A 85 8.36 38.61 46.84
N ALA A 86 8.15 39.82 47.38
CA ALA A 86 7.74 40.99 46.60
C ALA A 86 8.85 41.49 45.65
N THR A 87 10.11 41.11 45.90
CA THR A 87 11.27 41.50 45.09
C THR A 87 11.79 40.37 44.19
N ARG A 88 11.07 39.23 44.13
CA ARG A 88 11.45 38.09 43.30
C ARG A 88 11.44 38.49 41.82
N PRO A 89 12.56 38.36 41.08
CA PRO A 89 12.60 38.64 39.66
C PRO A 89 11.72 37.65 38.88
N GLU A 90 11.03 38.17 37.86
CA GLU A 90 10.37 37.32 36.86
C GLU A 90 11.42 36.48 36.09
N PRO A 91 11.12 35.22 35.76
CA PRO A 91 12.02 34.40 34.97
C PRO A 91 12.23 35.00 33.59
N ILE A 92 13.50 35.11 33.16
CA ILE A 92 13.83 35.52 31.80
C ILE A 92 13.72 34.29 30.91
N HIS A 93 12.94 34.42 29.83
CA HIS A 93 12.80 33.39 28.80
C HIS A 93 13.59 33.78 27.57
N GLU A 94 14.52 32.92 27.15
CA GLU A 94 15.34 33.11 25.95
C GLU A 94 15.11 31.98 24.95
N PHE A 95 15.15 32.32 23.66
CA PHE A 95 15.09 31.32 22.60
C PHE A 95 16.44 30.65 22.43
N CYS A 96 16.44 29.33 22.37
CA CYS A 96 17.61 28.53 22.07
C CYS A 96 17.47 27.88 20.70
N ALA A 97 18.51 27.91 19.88
CA ALA A 97 18.51 27.29 18.56
C ALA A 97 19.16 25.90 18.62
N GLY A 98 18.38 24.85 18.38
CA GLY A 98 18.86 23.48 18.19
C GLY A 98 19.15 23.17 16.72
N ARG A 99 19.84 22.04 16.50
CA ARG A 99 20.02 21.44 15.17
C ARG A 99 18.69 20.97 14.57
N GLU A 100 18.64 20.74 13.27
CA GLU A 100 17.46 20.12 12.64
C GLU A 100 17.14 18.76 13.26
N CYS A 101 15.86 18.47 13.48
CA CYS A 101 15.43 17.18 14.00
C CYS A 101 15.63 16.08 12.95
N GLN A 102 16.14 14.92 13.37
CA GLN A 102 16.24 13.75 12.49
C GLN A 102 14.83 13.21 12.17
N PRO A 103 14.58 12.78 10.91
CA PRO A 103 13.32 12.11 10.56
C PRO A 103 13.25 10.72 11.20
N ARG A 104 12.04 10.17 11.36
CA ARG A 104 11.83 8.81 11.86
C ARG A 104 10.65 8.13 11.18
N TRP A 105 10.65 6.80 11.15
CA TRP A 105 9.47 6.04 10.75
C TRP A 105 8.44 6.00 11.88
N GLU A 106 7.19 6.27 11.54
CA GLU A 106 6.06 6.11 12.44
C GLU A 106 5.05 5.13 11.83
N THR A 107 4.57 4.19 12.63
CA THR A 107 3.68 3.12 12.17
C THR A 107 2.31 3.21 12.83
N SER A 108 1.24 2.97 12.08
CA SER A 108 -0.09 2.78 12.66
C SER A 108 -0.22 1.42 13.36
N SER A 109 -1.33 1.22 14.06
CA SER A 109 -1.79 -0.11 14.44
C SER A 109 -1.99 -1.01 13.22
N TRP A 110 -1.84 -2.31 13.42
CA TRP A 110 -2.15 -3.32 12.41
C TRP A 110 -3.66 -3.39 12.15
N SER A 111 -4.04 -3.63 10.90
CA SER A 111 -5.41 -3.94 10.51
C SER A 111 -5.84 -5.30 11.07
N GLU A 112 -7.15 -5.56 11.00
CA GLU A 112 -7.67 -6.94 11.06
C GLU A 112 -7.04 -7.81 9.98
N CYS A 113 -7.05 -9.13 10.19
CA CYS A 113 -6.49 -10.09 9.26
C CYS A 113 -7.31 -10.09 7.95
N SER A 114 -6.64 -10.05 6.79
CA SER A 114 -7.30 -10.02 5.47
C SER A 114 -8.16 -11.25 5.16
N ARG A 115 -8.06 -12.30 5.96
CA ARG A 115 -8.93 -13.46 5.86
C ARG A 115 -9.46 -13.76 7.24
N THR A 116 -10.72 -14.13 7.34
CA THR A 116 -11.32 -14.57 8.61
C THR A 116 -10.94 -16.02 8.95
N CYS A 117 -10.31 -16.74 8.02
CA CYS A 117 -9.83 -18.11 8.17
C CYS A 117 -8.56 -18.37 7.35
N GLY A 118 -7.74 -19.33 7.76
CA GLY A 118 -6.49 -19.72 7.11
C GLY A 118 -5.37 -18.68 7.26
N GLU A 119 -4.38 -18.76 6.37
CA GLU A 119 -3.28 -17.78 6.32
C GLU A 119 -3.69 -16.54 5.53
N GLY A 120 -3.67 -15.39 6.20
CA GLY A 120 -3.95 -14.07 5.63
C GLY A 120 -2.84 -13.08 5.91
N HIS A 121 -3.11 -11.80 5.65
CA HIS A 121 -2.17 -10.72 5.88
C HIS A 121 -2.79 -9.57 6.70
N GLN A 122 -2.02 -8.99 7.60
CA GLN A 122 -2.34 -7.72 8.26
C GLN A 122 -1.50 -6.61 7.66
N PHE A 123 -2.06 -5.41 7.63
CA PHE A 123 -1.44 -4.25 7.01
C PHE A 123 -1.39 -3.09 8.00
N ARG A 124 -0.37 -2.26 7.91
CA ARG A 124 -0.27 -1.01 8.68
C ARG A 124 0.30 0.09 7.81
N ILE A 125 0.02 1.33 8.20
CA ILE A 125 0.58 2.51 7.54
C ILE A 125 1.98 2.74 8.12
N VAL A 126 2.98 2.94 7.26
CA VAL A 126 4.32 3.34 7.63
C VAL A 126 4.61 4.67 6.94
N ARG A 127 4.80 5.73 7.73
CA ARG A 127 5.05 7.09 7.21
C ARG A 127 6.32 7.66 7.80
N CYS A 128 7.08 8.40 7.00
CA CYS A 128 8.21 9.17 7.50
C CYS A 128 7.66 10.42 8.20
N TRP A 129 8.17 10.70 9.40
CA TRP A 129 7.73 11.80 10.24
C TRP A 129 8.94 12.64 10.61
N LYS A 130 8.80 13.97 10.57
CA LYS A 130 9.83 14.92 11.01
C LYS A 130 9.16 16.06 11.77
N MET A 131 9.79 16.48 12.86
CA MET A 131 9.41 17.73 13.54
C MET A 131 9.99 18.88 12.72
N LEU A 132 9.13 19.75 12.20
CA LEU A 132 9.52 20.88 11.37
C LEU A 132 9.82 22.11 12.21
N SER A 133 9.03 22.32 13.26
CA SER A 133 9.25 23.36 14.27
C SER A 133 8.59 22.93 15.60
N PRO A 134 8.78 23.67 16.69
CA PRO A 134 8.25 23.31 18.00
C PRO A 134 6.72 23.19 17.97
N GLY A 135 6.20 22.01 18.30
CA GLY A 135 4.77 21.73 18.25
C GLY A 135 4.17 21.62 16.84
N LEU A 136 5.00 21.69 15.80
CA LEU A 136 4.61 21.44 14.40
C LEU A 136 5.38 20.24 13.87
N ASP A 137 4.71 19.11 13.90
CA ASP A 137 5.16 17.87 13.31
C ASP A 137 4.28 17.46 12.14
N SER A 138 4.90 16.80 11.16
CA SER A 138 4.14 16.34 9.99
C SER A 138 4.72 15.07 9.39
N SER A 139 3.86 14.36 8.67
CA SER A 139 4.29 13.32 7.74
C SER A 139 5.02 13.95 6.57
N VAL A 140 6.28 13.55 6.37
CA VAL A 140 7.13 14.02 5.28
C VAL A 140 7.34 12.89 4.26
N TYR A 141 7.98 13.21 3.15
CA TYR A 141 8.30 12.22 2.11
C TYR A 141 9.24 11.13 2.63
N SER A 142 9.00 9.89 2.18
CA SER A 142 9.75 8.69 2.59
C SER A 142 11.26 8.78 2.36
N ASN A 143 11.68 9.49 1.31
CA ASN A 143 13.09 9.64 0.94
C ASN A 143 13.94 10.27 2.05
N LEU A 144 13.36 11.09 2.93
CA LEU A 144 14.08 11.70 4.05
C LEU A 144 14.51 10.69 5.11
N CYS A 145 13.66 9.70 5.39
CA CYS A 145 14.00 8.61 6.32
C CYS A 145 14.95 7.61 5.65
N GLU A 146 14.80 7.39 4.34
CA GLU A 146 15.67 6.50 3.55
C GLU A 146 17.09 7.08 3.43
N SER A 147 17.24 8.38 3.18
CA SER A 147 18.56 9.03 3.09
C SER A 147 19.27 9.18 4.45
N ALA A 148 18.52 8.98 5.55
CA ALA A 148 19.07 8.92 6.90
C ALA A 148 19.45 7.47 7.31
N ASP A 149 19.42 6.53 6.37
CA ASP A 149 19.72 5.10 6.57
C ASP A 149 18.90 4.45 7.70
N ILE A 150 17.66 4.91 7.89
CA ILE A 150 16.75 4.37 8.91
C ILE A 150 15.94 3.24 8.29
N THR A 151 16.09 2.02 8.82
CA THR A 151 15.38 0.83 8.35
C THR A 151 13.87 1.04 8.36
N ARG A 152 13.24 0.90 7.19
CA ARG A 152 11.79 1.03 7.02
C ARG A 152 11.07 -0.17 7.64
N PRO A 153 10.12 0.04 8.57
CA PRO A 153 9.31 -1.04 9.12
C PRO A 153 8.43 -1.73 8.08
N GLU A 154 8.11 -3.00 8.31
CA GLU A 154 7.23 -3.77 7.42
C GLU A 154 5.80 -3.21 7.40
N GLU A 155 5.22 -3.02 6.22
CA GLU A 155 3.83 -2.57 6.04
C GLU A 155 2.83 -3.74 6.00
N GLN A 156 3.33 -4.97 5.90
CA GLN A 156 2.55 -6.19 5.77
C GLN A 156 3.20 -7.31 6.59
N LYS A 157 2.37 -8.07 7.31
CA LYS A 157 2.79 -9.31 7.98
C LYS A 157 1.77 -10.42 7.77
N VAL A 158 2.20 -11.68 7.92
CA VAL A 158 1.30 -12.84 7.85
C VAL A 158 0.53 -12.96 9.16
N CYS A 159 -0.78 -13.24 9.08
CA CYS A 159 -1.64 -13.61 10.20
C CYS A 159 -2.20 -15.02 9.97
N LYS A 160 -2.40 -15.77 11.06
CA LYS A 160 -2.94 -17.13 11.03
C LYS A 160 -4.27 -17.15 11.76
N ASN A 161 -5.34 -17.36 11.01
CA ASN A 161 -6.69 -17.56 11.52
C ASN A 161 -7.06 -19.05 11.51
N PRO A 162 -8.17 -19.45 12.16
CA PRO A 162 -8.64 -20.83 12.15
C PRO A 162 -8.73 -21.37 10.73
N THR A 163 -8.45 -22.65 10.52
CA THR A 163 -8.50 -23.27 9.18
C THR A 163 -9.85 -22.99 8.51
N CYS A 164 -9.81 -22.54 7.26
CA CYS A 164 -11.03 -22.33 6.50
C CYS A 164 -11.80 -23.64 6.37
N GLY A 165 -13.11 -23.56 6.56
CA GLY A 165 -13.99 -24.63 6.17
C GLY A 165 -14.08 -24.79 4.64
N PRO A 166 -14.77 -25.83 4.18
CA PRO A 166 -15.05 -26.12 2.77
C PRO A 166 -15.78 -24.95 2.10
N GLN A 167 -15.24 -24.42 1.00
CA GLN A 167 -15.81 -23.27 0.28
C GLN A 167 -15.83 -23.48 -1.24
N TRP A 168 -16.77 -22.83 -1.94
CA TRP A 168 -16.84 -22.89 -3.41
C TRP A 168 -15.76 -22.03 -4.06
N GLU A 169 -14.92 -22.67 -4.87
CA GLU A 169 -13.93 -22.05 -5.75
C GLU A 169 -14.48 -21.97 -7.18
N MET A 170 -14.20 -20.88 -7.90
CA MET A 170 -14.72 -20.61 -9.24
C MET A 170 -13.57 -20.30 -10.21
N SER A 171 -13.66 -20.79 -11.44
CA SER A 171 -12.76 -20.39 -12.52
C SER A 171 -13.18 -19.06 -13.16
N GLU A 172 -12.28 -18.49 -13.97
CA GLU A 172 -12.68 -17.47 -14.96
C GLU A 172 -13.70 -18.03 -15.95
N TRP A 173 -14.50 -17.13 -16.53
CA TRP A 173 -15.46 -17.44 -17.59
C TRP A 173 -14.76 -17.85 -18.88
N SER A 174 -15.37 -18.77 -19.62
CA SER A 174 -14.99 -19.10 -20.99
C SER A 174 -15.18 -17.92 -21.95
N GLU A 175 -14.50 -17.98 -23.10
CA GLU A 175 -14.64 -16.97 -24.14
C GLU A 175 -16.03 -17.03 -24.80
N CYS A 176 -16.59 -15.87 -25.15
CA CYS A 176 -17.90 -15.80 -25.77
C CYS A 176 -17.85 -16.30 -27.22
N THR A 177 -18.59 -17.36 -27.51
CA THR A 177 -18.70 -17.99 -28.84
C THR A 177 -19.77 -17.34 -29.73
N ALA A 178 -20.44 -16.28 -29.26
CA ALA A 178 -21.53 -15.64 -30.01
C ALA A 178 -21.03 -15.02 -31.33
N LYS A 179 -21.79 -15.26 -32.41
CA LYS A 179 -21.60 -14.55 -33.68
C LYS A 179 -22.06 -13.10 -33.56
N CYS A 180 -21.79 -12.28 -34.58
CA CYS A 180 -22.05 -10.85 -34.50
C CYS A 180 -23.53 -10.56 -34.18
N GLY A 181 -23.78 -9.69 -33.19
CA GLY A 181 -25.13 -9.32 -32.75
C GLY A 181 -25.95 -10.43 -32.06
N GLU A 182 -25.45 -11.67 -32.00
CA GLU A 182 -26.13 -12.80 -31.39
C GLU A 182 -25.81 -12.93 -29.88
N ARG A 183 -26.64 -13.67 -29.16
CA ARG A 183 -26.41 -14.04 -27.76
C ARG A 183 -25.89 -15.46 -27.69
N SER A 184 -24.91 -15.71 -26.84
CA SER A 184 -24.42 -17.04 -26.50
C SER A 184 -24.29 -17.18 -24.98
N MET A 185 -23.82 -18.32 -24.52
CA MET A 185 -23.61 -18.65 -23.12
C MET A 185 -22.13 -18.90 -22.87
N VAL A 186 -21.60 -18.33 -21.79
CA VAL A 186 -20.26 -18.64 -21.29
C VAL A 186 -20.41 -19.38 -19.96
N SER A 187 -19.65 -20.45 -19.84
CA SER A 187 -19.57 -21.30 -18.65
C SER A 187 -18.27 -21.06 -17.88
N ARG A 188 -18.26 -21.46 -16.60
CA ARG A 188 -17.07 -21.54 -15.74
C ARG A 188 -17.16 -22.76 -14.83
N ASP A 189 -16.02 -23.27 -14.42
CA ASP A 189 -15.92 -24.40 -13.51
C ASP A 189 -16.08 -23.94 -12.05
N ILE A 190 -16.79 -24.74 -11.26
CA ILE A 190 -17.02 -24.50 -9.84
C ILE A 190 -16.69 -25.78 -9.08
N ARG A 191 -15.77 -25.71 -8.13
CA ARG A 191 -15.34 -26.85 -7.31
C ARG A 191 -15.39 -26.49 -5.83
N CYS A 192 -15.63 -27.47 -4.97
CA CYS A 192 -15.41 -27.27 -3.54
C CYS A 192 -13.90 -27.27 -3.27
N SER A 193 -13.44 -26.47 -2.32
CA SER A 193 -12.03 -26.40 -1.91
C SER A 193 -11.53 -27.72 -1.30
N GLU A 194 -12.46 -28.52 -0.80
CA GLU A 194 -12.22 -29.88 -0.31
C GLU A 194 -13.17 -30.85 -1.02
N GLU A 195 -13.90 -31.69 -0.28
CA GLU A 195 -14.87 -32.61 -0.85
C GLU A 195 -16.21 -31.92 -1.16
N GLU A 196 -16.83 -32.26 -2.30
CA GLU A 196 -18.04 -31.59 -2.80
C GLU A 196 -19.24 -31.62 -1.83
N ARG A 197 -19.33 -32.66 -1.00
CA ARG A 197 -20.38 -32.80 0.04
C ARG A 197 -20.23 -31.82 1.22
N LEU A 198 -19.05 -31.24 1.40
CA LEU A 198 -18.74 -30.39 2.55
C LEU A 198 -19.11 -28.92 2.29
N CYS A 199 -19.21 -28.51 1.02
CA CYS A 199 -19.68 -27.18 0.64
C CYS A 199 -21.22 -27.11 0.61
N ASP A 200 -21.82 -26.04 1.16
CA ASP A 200 -23.28 -25.85 1.13
C ASP A 200 -23.78 -25.60 -0.31
N THR A 201 -24.57 -26.54 -0.83
CA THR A 201 -25.13 -26.48 -2.19
C THR A 201 -26.05 -25.28 -2.42
N ARG A 202 -26.66 -24.72 -1.37
CA ARG A 202 -27.50 -23.51 -1.47
C ARG A 202 -26.70 -22.25 -1.81
N THR A 203 -25.41 -22.27 -1.53
CA THR A 203 -24.49 -21.15 -1.82
C THR A 203 -23.68 -21.37 -3.10
N LYS A 204 -23.95 -22.45 -3.85
CA LYS A 204 -23.22 -22.77 -5.08
C LYS A 204 -23.40 -21.65 -6.11
N PRO A 205 -22.30 -21.01 -6.57
CA PRO A 205 -22.38 -19.94 -7.55
C PRO A 205 -22.91 -20.43 -8.90
N VAL A 206 -23.34 -19.50 -9.76
CA VAL A 206 -23.81 -19.84 -11.11
C VAL A 206 -22.66 -20.30 -12.02
N THR A 207 -22.88 -21.40 -12.73
CA THR A 207 -21.94 -21.99 -13.69
C THR A 207 -21.96 -21.28 -15.03
N ASP A 208 -23.08 -20.63 -15.38
CA ASP A 208 -23.32 -20.12 -16.73
C ASP A 208 -23.90 -18.71 -16.70
N LYS A 209 -23.52 -17.88 -17.70
CA LYS A 209 -24.10 -16.56 -17.93
C LYS A 209 -24.21 -16.24 -19.41
N ASN A 210 -25.12 -15.34 -19.77
CA ASN A 210 -25.28 -14.88 -21.15
C ASN A 210 -24.17 -13.89 -21.54
N CYS A 211 -23.75 -13.95 -22.80
CA CYS A 211 -22.86 -12.99 -23.45
C CYS A 211 -23.43 -12.57 -24.81
N THR A 212 -23.04 -11.41 -25.32
CA THR A 212 -23.44 -10.90 -26.64
C THR A 212 -22.21 -10.76 -27.53
N GLY A 213 -22.30 -11.22 -28.78
CA GLY A 213 -21.22 -11.14 -29.75
C GLY A 213 -20.96 -9.70 -30.24
N PRO A 214 -19.87 -9.49 -31.00
CA PRO A 214 -19.46 -8.17 -31.49
C PRO A 214 -20.46 -7.55 -32.49
N PRO A 215 -20.40 -6.23 -32.77
CA PRO A 215 -21.27 -5.57 -33.75
C PRO A 215 -21.05 -6.06 -35.19
N CYS A 216 -22.10 -6.14 -36.01
CA CYS A 216 -22.07 -6.70 -37.39
C CYS A 216 -21.60 -5.73 -38.49
N ASP A 217 -21.05 -4.57 -38.15
CA ASP A 217 -20.63 -3.54 -39.11
C ASP A 217 -19.17 -3.73 -39.61
N ARG A 218 -18.69 -4.98 -39.62
CA ARG A 218 -17.30 -5.36 -39.94
C ARG A 218 -17.21 -6.01 -41.32
N GLN A 219 -16.27 -5.56 -42.17
CA GLN A 219 -16.12 -6.04 -43.55
C GLN A 219 -14.66 -6.32 -43.93
N TRP A 220 -14.44 -7.34 -44.77
CA TRP A 220 -13.15 -7.62 -45.38
C TRP A 220 -12.77 -6.56 -46.41
N THR A 221 -11.54 -6.05 -46.30
CA THR A 221 -10.93 -5.12 -47.25
C THR A 221 -9.62 -5.72 -47.76
N VAL A 222 -9.28 -5.47 -49.03
CA VAL A 222 -8.08 -5.97 -49.68
C VAL A 222 -7.18 -4.83 -50.17
N SER A 223 -5.87 -5.03 -50.18
CA SER A 223 -4.94 -4.16 -50.90
C SER A 223 -4.91 -4.50 -52.39
N ASP A 224 -4.23 -3.65 -53.16
CA ASP A 224 -3.78 -4.01 -54.51
C ASP A 224 -2.84 -5.22 -54.46
N TRP A 225 -2.75 -5.92 -55.60
CA TRP A 225 -1.83 -7.04 -55.76
C TRP A 225 -0.38 -6.54 -55.82
N GLY A 226 0.50 -7.19 -55.07
CA GLY A 226 1.94 -7.03 -55.21
C GLY A 226 2.47 -7.56 -56.55
N PRO A 227 3.74 -7.26 -56.89
CA PRO A 227 4.37 -7.76 -58.10
C PRO A 227 4.42 -9.29 -58.13
N CYS A 228 4.42 -9.86 -59.33
CA CYS A 228 4.54 -11.31 -59.50
C CYS A 228 5.93 -11.80 -59.05
N SER A 229 5.98 -12.81 -58.18
CA SER A 229 7.23 -13.32 -57.61
C SER A 229 8.13 -14.11 -58.57
N GLY A 230 7.72 -14.31 -59.83
CA GLY A 230 8.50 -15.03 -60.84
C GLY A 230 8.35 -14.42 -62.23
N GLY A 231 9.47 -14.29 -62.95
CA GLY A 231 9.52 -13.78 -64.33
C GLY A 231 9.27 -14.84 -65.42
N CYS A 232 9.54 -16.12 -65.14
CA CYS A 232 9.15 -17.28 -65.96
C CYS A 232 8.76 -18.47 -65.05
N GLY A 233 7.65 -19.16 -65.33
CA GLY A 233 7.08 -20.21 -64.47
C GLY A 233 5.88 -19.77 -63.60
N PRO A 234 5.40 -20.63 -62.66
CA PRO A 234 4.26 -20.35 -61.79
C PRO A 234 4.67 -19.39 -60.67
N GLY A 235 4.59 -18.09 -60.96
CA GLY A 235 4.74 -17.04 -59.96
C GLY A 235 3.51 -16.92 -59.05
N ARG A 236 3.67 -16.16 -57.97
CA ARG A 236 2.59 -15.84 -57.03
C ARG A 236 2.57 -14.33 -56.83
N MET A 237 1.37 -13.76 -56.78
CA MET A 237 1.15 -12.39 -56.32
C MET A 237 0.44 -12.45 -54.98
N ILE A 238 0.82 -11.53 -54.09
CA ILE A 238 0.33 -11.49 -52.71
C ILE A 238 -0.32 -10.12 -52.51
N ARG A 239 -1.47 -10.11 -51.84
CA ARG A 239 -2.13 -8.89 -51.36
C ARG A 239 -2.45 -9.04 -49.89
N GLN A 240 -2.62 -7.91 -49.22
CA GLN A 240 -3.03 -7.89 -47.83
C GLN A 240 -4.55 -7.97 -47.73
N VAL A 241 -5.04 -8.72 -46.75
CA VAL A 241 -6.48 -8.91 -46.48
C VAL A 241 -6.71 -8.57 -45.01
N TYR A 242 -7.56 -7.58 -44.75
CA TYR A 242 -7.80 -7.05 -43.40
C TYR A 242 -9.29 -7.02 -43.09
N CYS A 243 -9.65 -7.32 -41.83
CA CYS A 243 -10.98 -7.02 -41.32
C CYS A 243 -11.01 -5.56 -40.84
N LYS A 244 -11.95 -4.77 -41.37
CA LYS A 244 -12.12 -3.37 -40.98
C LYS A 244 -13.50 -3.11 -40.39
N SER A 245 -13.52 -2.21 -39.43
CA SER A 245 -14.70 -1.59 -38.85
C SER A 245 -15.27 -0.51 -39.79
N SER A 246 -16.55 -0.17 -39.61
CA SER A 246 -17.24 0.91 -40.34
C SER A 246 -16.54 2.27 -40.20
N ASP A 247 -15.83 2.49 -39.09
CA ASP A 247 -14.98 3.68 -38.83
C ASP A 247 -13.60 3.62 -39.52
N GLY A 248 -13.32 2.58 -40.32
CA GLY A 248 -12.07 2.39 -41.05
C GLY A 248 -10.94 1.75 -40.24
N ARG A 249 -11.13 1.44 -38.95
CA ARG A 249 -10.09 0.81 -38.11
C ARG A 249 -9.91 -0.67 -38.48
N VAL A 250 -8.65 -1.12 -38.51
CA VAL A 250 -8.33 -2.55 -38.64
C VAL A 250 -8.61 -3.24 -37.32
N VAL A 251 -9.44 -4.29 -37.36
CA VAL A 251 -9.86 -5.07 -36.20
C VAL A 251 -9.43 -6.54 -36.36
N PRO A 252 -9.43 -7.34 -35.28
CA PRO A 252 -9.13 -8.77 -35.37
C PRO A 252 -9.97 -9.48 -36.43
N GLU A 253 -9.34 -10.39 -37.19
CA GLU A 253 -9.99 -11.17 -38.27
C GLU A 253 -11.22 -11.96 -37.80
N SER A 254 -11.25 -12.39 -36.54
CA SER A 254 -12.37 -13.11 -35.92
C SER A 254 -13.68 -12.30 -35.88
N GLN A 255 -13.61 -10.98 -36.12
CA GLN A 255 -14.79 -10.12 -36.17
C GLN A 255 -15.41 -10.04 -37.58
N CYS A 256 -14.77 -10.58 -38.62
CA CYS A 256 -15.33 -10.67 -39.97
C CYS A 256 -15.75 -12.10 -40.30
N ASN A 257 -16.73 -12.26 -41.21
CA ASN A 257 -17.20 -13.59 -41.62
C ASN A 257 -16.07 -14.38 -42.33
N PRO A 258 -15.58 -15.50 -41.78
CA PRO A 258 -14.48 -16.26 -42.38
C PRO A 258 -14.82 -16.83 -43.76
N GLU A 259 -16.08 -17.18 -44.03
CA GLU A 259 -16.50 -17.72 -45.34
C GLU A 259 -16.41 -16.71 -46.47
N ALA A 260 -16.48 -15.42 -46.15
CA ALA A 260 -16.37 -14.33 -47.10
C ALA A 260 -14.92 -13.81 -47.26
N LYS A 261 -13.93 -14.44 -46.60
CA LYS A 261 -12.54 -13.98 -46.61
C LYS A 261 -11.94 -14.09 -48.03
N PRO A 262 -11.50 -12.96 -48.63
CA PRO A 262 -10.86 -13.00 -49.94
C PRO A 262 -9.51 -13.72 -49.91
N LEU A 263 -9.10 -14.32 -51.04
CA LEU A 263 -7.79 -14.94 -51.18
C LEU A 263 -6.67 -13.91 -51.05
N ALA A 264 -5.64 -14.21 -50.26
CA ALA A 264 -4.47 -13.36 -50.07
C ALA A 264 -3.36 -13.65 -51.08
N ILE A 265 -3.32 -14.89 -51.61
CA ILE A 265 -2.31 -15.34 -52.57
C ILE A 265 -3.00 -15.79 -53.85
N HIS A 266 -2.50 -15.34 -54.99
CA HIS A 266 -3.05 -15.69 -56.30
C HIS A 266 -1.92 -16.07 -57.25
N PRO A 267 -2.14 -17.03 -58.18
CA PRO A 267 -1.09 -17.40 -59.12
C PRO A 267 -0.93 -16.29 -60.18
N CYS A 268 0.29 -16.14 -60.69
CA CYS A 268 0.64 -15.22 -61.77
C CYS A 268 1.77 -15.85 -62.61
N GLY A 269 2.02 -15.35 -63.82
CA GLY A 269 3.06 -15.89 -64.71
C GLY A 269 2.58 -16.10 -66.14
N GLU A 270 3.03 -17.18 -66.78
CA GLU A 270 2.76 -17.48 -68.18
C GLU A 270 1.28 -17.49 -68.55
N LYS A 271 0.98 -17.18 -69.82
CA LYS A 271 -0.39 -17.12 -70.33
C LYS A 271 -1.12 -18.45 -70.22
N SER A 272 -0.41 -19.59 -70.19
CA SER A 272 -1.05 -20.88 -69.92
C SER A 272 -0.13 -21.76 -69.10
N CYS A 273 -0.59 -22.21 -67.94
CA CYS A 273 0.12 -23.08 -67.01
C CYS A 273 -0.78 -24.26 -66.64
N PRO A 274 -0.23 -25.49 -66.55
CA PRO A 274 -0.99 -26.65 -66.10
C PRO A 274 -1.48 -26.47 -64.66
N ALA A 275 -2.48 -27.28 -64.27
CA ALA A 275 -3.06 -27.24 -62.94
C ALA A 275 -2.00 -27.51 -61.86
N GLY A 276 -1.90 -26.63 -60.88
CA GLY A 276 -0.97 -26.72 -59.76
C GLY A 276 -1.64 -26.38 -58.43
N TRP A 277 -1.09 -26.93 -57.35
CA TRP A 277 -1.53 -26.60 -56.00
C TRP A 277 -1.05 -25.20 -55.60
N LEU A 278 -1.94 -24.47 -54.91
CA LEU A 278 -1.65 -23.15 -54.39
C LEU A 278 -2.16 -23.04 -52.96
N ALA A 279 -1.23 -23.09 -52.01
CA ALA A 279 -1.52 -22.90 -50.59
C ALA A 279 -1.68 -21.42 -50.22
N GLN A 280 -2.81 -21.02 -49.66
CA GLN A 280 -3.01 -19.71 -49.05
C GLN A 280 -2.12 -19.54 -47.80
N ASP A 281 -2.09 -18.33 -47.26
CA ASP A 281 -1.46 -18.09 -45.97
C ASP A 281 -2.13 -18.89 -44.84
N TRP A 282 -1.33 -19.19 -43.82
CA TRP A 282 -1.83 -19.78 -42.61
C TRP A 282 -2.81 -18.84 -41.89
N GLU A 283 -3.94 -19.38 -41.48
CA GLU A 283 -4.80 -18.76 -40.49
C GLU A 283 -4.07 -18.64 -39.15
N ARG A 284 -4.65 -17.85 -38.24
CA ARG A 284 -4.14 -17.75 -36.87
C ARG A 284 -4.21 -19.11 -36.18
N CYS A 285 -3.29 -19.34 -35.25
CA CYS A 285 -3.39 -20.49 -34.35
C CYS A 285 -4.75 -20.49 -33.64
N ASN A 286 -5.41 -21.64 -33.58
CA ASN A 286 -6.68 -21.77 -32.86
C ASN A 286 -6.51 -21.63 -31.33
N ALA A 287 -5.29 -21.82 -30.83
CA ALA A 287 -4.94 -21.60 -29.43
C ALA A 287 -4.43 -20.17 -29.24
N THR A 288 -4.79 -19.54 -28.13
CA THR A 288 -4.26 -18.23 -27.71
C THR A 288 -2.98 -18.35 -26.88
N CYS A 289 -2.72 -19.55 -26.35
CA CYS A 289 -1.53 -19.92 -25.60
C CYS A 289 -1.27 -21.44 -25.75
N GLY A 290 -0.02 -21.89 -25.56
CA GLY A 290 0.34 -23.30 -25.61
C GLY A 290 0.24 -23.92 -27.00
N ARG A 291 0.00 -25.24 -27.06
CA ARG A 291 -0.10 -25.98 -28.33
C ARG A 291 -1.47 -25.77 -28.97
N GLY A 292 -1.46 -25.53 -30.28
CA GLY A 292 -2.65 -25.45 -31.10
C GLY A 292 -2.42 -26.00 -32.51
N VAL A 293 -3.41 -25.79 -33.36
CA VAL A 293 -3.40 -26.12 -34.78
C VAL A 293 -3.78 -24.88 -35.57
N LYS A 294 -3.07 -24.63 -36.66
CA LYS A 294 -3.39 -23.60 -37.65
C LYS A 294 -3.77 -24.28 -38.96
N LYS A 295 -4.73 -23.69 -39.67
CA LYS A 295 -5.25 -24.20 -40.94
C LYS A 295 -4.93 -23.25 -42.07
N ARG A 296 -4.96 -23.74 -43.31
CA ARG A 296 -4.92 -22.91 -44.51
C ARG A 296 -5.68 -23.57 -45.64
N THR A 297 -6.19 -22.76 -46.55
CA THR A 297 -6.83 -23.26 -47.78
C THR A 297 -5.77 -23.64 -48.81
N VAL A 298 -5.91 -24.80 -49.45
CA VAL A 298 -5.05 -25.24 -50.56
C VAL A 298 -5.93 -25.51 -51.78
N LEU A 299 -5.71 -24.76 -52.87
CA LEU A 299 -6.56 -24.80 -54.06
C LEU A 299 -5.80 -25.36 -55.26
N CYS A 300 -6.47 -26.19 -56.07
CA CYS A 300 -5.95 -26.62 -57.36
C CYS A 300 -6.35 -25.60 -58.42
N LEU A 301 -5.37 -24.88 -58.99
CA LEU A 301 -5.60 -23.76 -59.91
C LEU A 301 -4.85 -23.97 -61.23
N GLU A 302 -5.47 -23.57 -62.34
CA GLU A 302 -4.89 -23.63 -63.69
C GLU A 302 -4.96 -22.25 -64.35
N ILE A 303 -3.93 -21.88 -65.13
CA ILE A 303 -3.95 -20.65 -65.93
C ILE A 303 -4.21 -21.04 -67.39
N VAL A 304 -5.29 -20.53 -68.00
CA VAL A 304 -5.64 -20.77 -69.39
C VAL A 304 -5.83 -19.43 -70.10
N SER A 305 -4.97 -19.11 -71.07
CA SER A 305 -5.03 -17.83 -71.81
C SER A 305 -5.05 -16.58 -70.93
N GLY A 306 -4.25 -16.58 -69.86
CA GLY A 306 -4.10 -15.52 -68.87
C GLY A 306 -5.24 -15.47 -67.84
N LYS A 307 -6.21 -16.38 -67.92
CA LYS A 307 -7.33 -16.47 -66.98
C LYS A 307 -7.15 -17.66 -66.05
N ILE A 308 -7.36 -17.41 -64.77
CA ILE A 308 -7.18 -18.42 -63.73
C ILE A 308 -8.51 -19.14 -63.49
N LYS A 309 -8.46 -20.46 -63.41
CA LYS A 309 -9.60 -21.33 -63.16
C LYS A 309 -9.31 -22.29 -62.02
N THR A 310 -10.22 -22.37 -61.06
CA THR A 310 -10.20 -23.41 -60.02
C THR A 310 -10.60 -24.75 -60.62
N ARG A 311 -9.79 -25.77 -60.35
CA ARG A 311 -9.99 -27.15 -60.83
C ARG A 311 -10.27 -28.09 -59.65
N PRO A 312 -10.92 -29.24 -59.91
CA PRO A 312 -11.10 -30.24 -58.86
C PRO A 312 -9.74 -30.76 -58.37
N PRO A 313 -9.63 -31.21 -57.12
CA PRO A 313 -8.41 -31.78 -56.53
C PRO A 313 -7.72 -32.85 -57.39
N THR A 314 -8.49 -33.62 -58.16
CA THR A 314 -8.01 -34.70 -59.04
C THR A 314 -7.22 -34.19 -60.25
N ALA A 315 -7.33 -32.91 -60.60
CA ALA A 315 -6.59 -32.31 -61.71
C ALA A 315 -5.15 -31.93 -61.34
N CYS A 316 -4.84 -31.84 -60.04
CA CYS A 316 -3.51 -31.55 -59.54
C CYS A 316 -2.86 -32.82 -58.96
N ASP A 317 -1.53 -32.93 -59.08
CA ASP A 317 -0.75 -34.04 -58.53
C ASP A 317 -0.88 -34.08 -57.00
N THR A 318 -1.54 -35.10 -56.46
CA THR A 318 -1.79 -35.25 -55.02
C THR A 318 -0.51 -35.38 -54.20
N THR A 319 0.58 -35.85 -54.79
CA THR A 319 1.89 -35.96 -54.11
C THR A 319 2.52 -34.61 -53.82
N LYS A 320 2.12 -33.57 -54.56
CA LYS A 320 2.58 -32.19 -54.41
C LYS A 320 1.63 -31.30 -53.61
N LYS A 321 0.51 -31.85 -53.12
CA LYS A 321 -0.45 -31.09 -52.31
C LYS A 321 0.22 -30.66 -51.00
N GLU A 322 0.26 -29.36 -50.73
CA GLU A 322 0.80 -28.87 -49.48
C GLU A 322 -0.17 -29.10 -48.30
N ALA A 323 0.34 -29.19 -47.08
CA ALA A 323 -0.46 -29.47 -45.90
C ALA A 323 -1.52 -28.37 -45.64
N GLU A 324 -2.77 -28.75 -45.38
CA GLU A 324 -3.87 -27.83 -45.02
C GLU A 324 -3.90 -27.52 -43.51
N GLU A 325 -3.25 -28.35 -42.69
CA GLU A 325 -3.17 -28.19 -41.24
C GLU A 325 -1.73 -28.33 -40.76
N ALA A 326 -1.34 -27.55 -39.76
CA ALA A 326 -0.05 -27.66 -39.09
C ALA A 326 -0.17 -27.32 -37.60
N THR A 327 0.68 -27.92 -36.77
CA THR A 327 0.77 -27.56 -35.36
C THR A 327 1.36 -26.16 -35.19
N CYS A 328 0.86 -25.41 -34.21
CA CYS A 328 1.41 -24.14 -33.76
C CYS A 328 1.66 -24.18 -32.25
N PHE A 329 2.60 -23.37 -31.79
CA PHE A 329 2.86 -23.17 -30.37
C PHE A 329 2.87 -21.68 -30.08
N GLU A 330 1.86 -21.24 -29.35
CA GLU A 330 1.78 -19.89 -28.79
C GLU A 330 2.54 -19.82 -27.45
N ARG A 331 2.59 -18.64 -26.85
CA ARG A 331 3.20 -18.44 -25.53
C ARG A 331 2.64 -19.44 -24.51
N PRO A 332 3.44 -19.91 -23.53
CA PRO A 332 2.92 -20.82 -22.50
C PRO A 332 1.68 -20.25 -21.80
N CYS A 333 0.71 -21.11 -21.50
CA CYS A 333 -0.53 -20.69 -20.86
C CYS A 333 -0.29 -20.30 -19.40
N PHE A 334 -0.47 -19.01 -19.10
CA PHE A 334 -0.41 -18.46 -17.75
C PHE A 334 -1.74 -17.82 -17.41
N LYS A 335 -2.24 -18.04 -16.19
CA LYS A 335 -3.52 -17.49 -15.75
C LYS A 335 -3.40 -16.82 -14.39
N TRP A 336 -3.97 -15.62 -14.28
CA TRP A 336 -4.14 -14.95 -13.00
C TRP A 336 -5.28 -15.60 -12.22
N TYR A 337 -5.01 -15.91 -10.96
CA TYR A 337 -6.00 -16.39 -10.01
C TYR A 337 -6.09 -15.42 -8.84
N THR A 338 -7.31 -15.19 -8.37
CA THR A 338 -7.56 -14.28 -7.25
C THR A 338 -8.45 -14.90 -6.21
N THR A 339 -8.16 -14.64 -4.94
CA THR A 339 -9.08 -15.02 -3.85
C THR A 339 -10.29 -14.07 -3.79
N PRO A 340 -11.34 -14.44 -3.05
CA PRO A 340 -12.35 -13.47 -2.61
C PRO A 340 -11.72 -12.28 -1.89
N TRP A 341 -12.41 -11.14 -1.91
CA TRP A 341 -12.01 -9.97 -1.14
C TRP A 341 -12.13 -10.22 0.37
N SER A 342 -11.18 -9.67 1.12
CA SER A 342 -11.25 -9.56 2.57
C SER A 342 -12.46 -8.75 3.01
N GLU A 343 -12.80 -8.85 4.29
CA GLU A 343 -13.59 -7.84 4.96
C GLU A 343 -12.90 -6.47 4.89
N CYS A 344 -13.70 -5.41 5.04
CA CYS A 344 -13.19 -4.05 5.02
C CYS A 344 -12.35 -3.79 6.28
N THR A 345 -11.21 -3.12 6.15
CA THR A 345 -10.32 -2.81 7.29
C THR A 345 -10.96 -1.90 8.35
N LYS A 346 -12.10 -1.30 8.04
CA LYS A 346 -12.88 -0.47 8.96
C LYS A 346 -14.30 -1.01 9.02
N THR A 347 -15.00 -0.71 10.11
CA THR A 347 -16.42 -1.01 10.28
C THR A 347 -17.33 0.16 9.89
N CYS A 348 -16.77 1.37 9.73
CA CYS A 348 -17.46 2.57 9.25
C CYS A 348 -16.51 3.48 8.47
N GLY A 349 -17.04 4.33 7.61
CA GLY A 349 -16.31 5.24 6.73
C GLY A 349 -15.47 4.51 5.67
N ILE A 350 -14.49 5.22 5.11
CA ILE A 350 -13.65 4.71 4.01
C ILE A 350 -12.54 3.82 4.56
N GLY A 351 -12.58 2.53 4.21
CA GLY A 351 -11.55 1.53 4.49
C GLY A 351 -10.96 0.91 3.23
N LEU A 352 -10.17 -0.15 3.40
CA LEU A 352 -9.57 -0.92 2.31
C LEU A 352 -9.99 -2.39 2.43
N ARG A 353 -10.20 -3.06 1.31
CA ARG A 353 -10.33 -4.52 1.20
C ARG A 353 -9.23 -5.07 0.30
N MET A 354 -8.79 -6.28 0.58
CA MET A 354 -7.57 -6.86 0.00
C MET A 354 -7.83 -8.30 -0.43
N ARG A 355 -7.11 -8.77 -1.46
CA ARG A 355 -7.18 -10.16 -1.93
C ARG A 355 -5.82 -10.60 -2.47
N ASP A 356 -5.59 -11.89 -2.51
CA ASP A 356 -4.39 -12.44 -3.13
C ASP A 356 -4.56 -12.53 -4.65
N VAL A 357 -3.46 -12.28 -5.36
CA VAL A 357 -3.38 -12.35 -6.82
C VAL A 357 -2.12 -13.11 -7.19
N LYS A 358 -2.28 -14.30 -7.75
CA LYS A 358 -1.19 -15.25 -8.05
C LYS A 358 -1.28 -15.70 -9.50
N CYS A 359 -0.12 -15.98 -10.10
CA CYS A 359 -0.02 -16.43 -11.49
C CYS A 359 0.33 -17.92 -11.54
N TYR A 360 -0.41 -18.69 -12.33
CA TYR A 360 -0.24 -20.14 -12.42
C TYR A 360 -0.01 -20.61 -13.85
N GLN A 361 0.75 -21.70 -13.99
CA GLN A 361 0.87 -22.52 -15.19
C GLN A 361 0.44 -23.94 -14.82
N GLY A 362 -0.80 -24.31 -15.12
CA GLY A 362 -1.37 -25.54 -14.56
C GLY A 362 -1.50 -25.42 -13.03
N GLU A 363 -0.83 -26.30 -12.28
CA GLU A 363 -0.81 -26.28 -10.81
C GLU A 363 0.38 -25.48 -10.23
N ASP A 364 1.38 -25.16 -11.05
CA ASP A 364 2.60 -24.51 -10.61
C ASP A 364 2.46 -22.99 -10.50
N LEU A 365 2.98 -22.43 -9.39
CA LEU A 365 3.05 -20.98 -9.18
C LEU A 365 4.25 -20.40 -9.95
N VAL A 366 3.98 -19.45 -10.86
CA VAL A 366 4.99 -18.89 -11.77
C VAL A 366 4.91 -17.36 -11.85
N ARG A 367 5.83 -16.72 -12.58
CA ARG A 367 5.84 -15.27 -12.84
C ARG A 367 5.52 -14.89 -14.29
N GLY A 368 4.96 -15.82 -15.07
CA GLY A 368 4.79 -15.67 -16.52
C GLY A 368 3.60 -14.81 -16.97
N CYS A 369 2.67 -14.46 -16.08
CA CYS A 369 1.48 -13.70 -16.44
C CYS A 369 1.79 -12.24 -16.74
N ASP A 370 1.04 -11.65 -17.67
CA ASP A 370 1.18 -10.25 -18.07
C ASP A 370 0.88 -9.29 -16.90
N PRO A 371 1.84 -8.44 -16.48
CA PRO A 371 1.63 -7.44 -15.44
C PRO A 371 0.54 -6.41 -15.75
N LEU A 372 0.28 -6.11 -17.02
CA LEU A 372 -0.76 -5.14 -17.43
C LEU A 372 -2.17 -5.67 -17.18
N LEU A 373 -2.32 -7.00 -17.21
CA LEU A 373 -3.58 -7.69 -16.93
C LEU A 373 -3.69 -8.11 -15.46
N LYS A 374 -2.72 -7.76 -14.61
CA LYS A 374 -2.71 -8.15 -13.19
C LYS A 374 -3.91 -7.56 -12.48
N PRO A 375 -4.79 -8.40 -11.92
CA PRO A 375 -5.93 -7.91 -11.15
C PRO A 375 -5.51 -7.09 -9.92
N VAL A 376 -6.31 -6.08 -9.56
CA VAL A 376 -6.05 -5.26 -8.37
C VAL A 376 -6.13 -6.09 -7.09
N ALA A 377 -5.09 -6.01 -6.26
CA ALA A 377 -5.00 -6.73 -4.99
C ALA A 377 -5.55 -5.93 -3.80
N LYS A 378 -5.77 -4.61 -3.97
CA LYS A 378 -6.29 -3.70 -2.94
C LYS A 378 -7.35 -2.80 -3.57
N GLN A 379 -8.45 -2.59 -2.86
CA GLN A 379 -9.55 -1.74 -3.29
C GLN A 379 -10.13 -0.98 -2.10
N THR A 380 -10.57 0.26 -2.33
CA THR A 380 -11.33 1.03 -1.33
C THR A 380 -12.72 0.42 -1.11
N CYS A 381 -13.11 0.29 0.15
CA CYS A 381 -14.48 0.00 0.56
C CYS A 381 -15.02 1.23 1.28
N ASP A 382 -16.18 1.70 0.82
CA ASP A 382 -16.88 2.81 1.44
C ASP A 382 -18.04 2.24 2.26
N LEU A 383 -17.99 2.43 3.58
CA LEU A 383 -19.02 1.97 4.51
C LEU A 383 -19.85 3.15 4.99
N HIS A 384 -20.88 2.86 5.78
CA HIS A 384 -21.68 3.92 6.38
C HIS A 384 -20.79 4.95 7.10
N PRO A 385 -21.14 6.26 7.05
CA PRO A 385 -20.41 7.27 7.79
C PRO A 385 -20.23 6.87 9.25
N CYS A 386 -19.03 7.07 9.79
CA CYS A 386 -18.81 6.81 11.20
C CYS A 386 -19.71 7.75 12.03
N PRO A 387 -20.35 7.24 13.11
CA PRO A 387 -21.16 8.09 13.98
C PRO A 387 -20.33 9.29 14.46
N THR A 388 -20.78 10.49 14.10
CA THR A 388 -20.15 11.76 14.51
C THR A 388 -20.77 12.33 15.77
N GLU A 389 -21.89 11.77 16.24
CA GLU A 389 -22.59 12.26 17.42
C GLU A 389 -21.96 11.70 18.70
N PRO A 390 -21.45 12.57 19.59
CA PRO A 390 -21.09 12.16 20.93
C PRO A 390 -22.35 11.78 21.73
N PRO A 391 -22.26 10.83 22.68
CA PRO A 391 -23.36 10.55 23.58
C PRO A 391 -23.66 11.78 24.46
N ASP A 392 -24.84 12.37 24.24
CA ASP A 392 -25.70 13.25 25.05
C ASP A 392 -25.10 14.44 25.86
N ASP A 393 -25.92 15.49 26.03
CA ASP A 393 -25.61 16.88 26.41
C ASP A 393 -25.08 17.11 27.85
N SER A 394 -24.70 16.04 28.56
CA SER A 394 -24.15 16.05 29.93
C SER A 394 -22.61 15.93 29.99
N CYS A 395 -21.96 16.14 28.86
CA CYS A 395 -20.55 15.87 28.61
C CYS A 395 -19.59 16.56 29.61
N GLN A 396 -18.79 15.77 30.34
CA GLN A 396 -17.75 16.24 31.25
C GLN A 396 -16.35 15.97 30.66
N ASP A 397 -15.38 16.81 31.00
CA ASP A 397 -13.99 16.60 30.60
C ASP A 397 -13.44 15.31 31.24
N GLN A 398 -12.71 14.51 30.48
CA GLN A 398 -12.16 13.25 30.95
C GLN A 398 -11.02 13.48 31.95
N VAL A 399 -11.14 12.87 33.13
CA VAL A 399 -10.12 12.91 34.19
C VAL A 399 -8.83 12.29 33.68
N GLY A 400 -7.75 13.08 33.64
CA GLY A 400 -6.43 12.68 33.09
C GLY A 400 -6.05 13.37 31.78
N THR A 401 -6.99 14.07 31.12
CA THR A 401 -6.70 14.84 29.90
C THR A 401 -6.42 16.31 30.26
N ASN A 402 -5.31 16.88 29.77
CA ASN A 402 -4.98 18.28 30.02
C ASN A 402 -5.76 19.23 29.11
N CYS A 403 -7.01 19.49 29.47
CA CYS A 403 -7.93 20.29 28.66
C CYS A 403 -7.59 21.78 28.63
N ALA A 404 -6.86 22.28 29.62
CA ALA A 404 -6.30 23.63 29.59
C ALA A 404 -5.25 23.80 28.47
N LEU A 405 -4.44 22.76 28.23
CA LEU A 405 -3.50 22.75 27.10
C LEU A 405 -4.26 22.68 25.77
N ALA A 406 -5.27 21.83 25.67
CA ALA A 406 -6.06 21.66 24.44
C ALA A 406 -6.70 22.97 23.94
N ILE A 407 -7.16 23.84 24.84
CA ILE A 407 -7.64 25.19 24.49
C ILE A 407 -6.48 26.08 24.04
N LYS A 408 -5.39 26.16 24.82
CA LYS A 408 -4.26 27.07 24.56
C LYS A 408 -3.57 26.84 23.22
N VAL A 409 -3.55 25.59 22.75
CA VAL A 409 -2.95 25.22 21.45
C VAL A 409 -4.00 24.90 20.37
N ASN A 410 -5.24 25.35 20.55
CA ASN A 410 -6.34 25.22 19.58
C ASN A 410 -6.59 23.79 19.06
N LEU A 411 -6.40 22.79 19.93
CA LEU A 411 -6.63 21.38 19.63
C LEU A 411 -8.11 20.98 19.74
N CYS A 412 -8.98 21.91 20.12
CA CYS A 412 -10.42 21.69 20.24
C CYS A 412 -11.11 21.30 18.91
N GLY A 413 -10.46 21.55 17.75
CA GLY A 413 -10.92 21.04 16.46
C GLY A 413 -10.55 19.58 16.17
N HIS A 414 -9.70 18.96 16.98
CA HIS A 414 -9.28 17.57 16.83
C HIS A 414 -10.23 16.63 17.59
N TRP A 415 -10.79 15.63 16.89
CA TRP A 415 -11.83 14.72 17.39
C TRP A 415 -11.59 14.18 18.82
N TYR A 416 -10.35 13.79 19.10
CA TYR A 416 -9.99 13.23 20.40
C TYR A 416 -10.18 14.27 21.53
N TYR A 417 -9.70 15.50 21.31
CA TYR A 417 -9.80 16.58 22.30
C TYR A 417 -11.19 17.21 22.33
N SER A 418 -11.91 17.25 21.20
CA SER A 418 -13.31 17.66 21.20
C SER A 418 -14.20 16.71 22.01
N LYS A 419 -13.81 15.43 22.11
CA LYS A 419 -14.50 14.44 22.95
C LYS A 419 -13.99 14.40 24.39
N ALA A 420 -12.68 14.45 24.60
CA ALA A 420 -12.07 14.34 25.92
C ALA A 420 -12.13 15.65 26.73
N CYS A 421 -12.13 16.79 26.05
CA CYS A 421 -12.19 18.14 26.62
C CYS A 421 -13.47 18.85 26.20
N CYS A 422 -14.55 18.08 26.18
CA CYS A 422 -15.85 18.43 25.66
C CYS A 422 -16.47 19.70 26.29
N ARG A 423 -16.27 19.90 27.60
CA ARG A 423 -16.74 21.09 28.31
C ARG A 423 -15.79 22.26 28.08
N SER A 424 -14.48 22.00 28.15
CA SER A 424 -13.42 22.99 27.96
C SER A 424 -13.38 23.59 26.54
N CYS A 425 -13.70 22.79 25.52
CA CYS A 425 -13.68 23.17 24.12
C CYS A 425 -14.99 23.78 23.60
N ARG A 426 -16.02 23.93 24.45
CA ARG A 426 -17.23 24.68 24.11
C ARG A 426 -16.94 26.18 24.15
N VAL A 427 -17.01 26.83 22.99
CA VAL A 427 -16.89 28.29 22.86
C VAL A 427 -18.04 28.95 23.62
N PRO A 428 -17.83 30.01 24.43
CA PRO A 428 -18.93 30.79 25.00
C PRO A 428 -19.73 31.39 23.85
N ARG A 429 -21.04 31.12 23.79
CA ARG A 429 -21.95 31.87 22.92
C ARG A 429 -21.97 33.32 23.41
N SER A 430 -21.17 34.18 22.78
CA SER A 430 -21.27 35.64 22.86
C SER A 430 -22.15 36.16 21.74
#